data_AF-A0A1I0HCS0-F1
#
_entry.id   AF-A0A1I0HCS0-F1
#
_cell.length_a   1.000
_cell.length_b   1.000
_cell.length_c   1.000
_cell.angle_alpha   90.00
_cell.angle_beta   90.00
_cell.angle_gamma   90.00
#
_symmetry.space_group_name_H-M   'P 1'
#
loop_
_entity.id
_entity.type
_entity.pdbx_description
1 polymer ?
#
loop_
_entity_poly.entity_id
_entity_poly.type
_entity_poly.pdbx_seq_one_letter_code
_entity_poly.pdbx_strand_id
1 'polypeptide(L)'
;MLLLGCLASDALLEGDGYFCGFVGNTMSCGSPERDAAMAAAMLTPAEARSIGCPPLYVGQQREPEFGEVLPTPESTTFAIRTPDPALAARVSDAWGRIERWLAAHASATLRKLRFGAEPERLAQWEHYAGRRLPDDLYASYLRHNGAAGNLGDGFRLPGGYGLLEINDIDYINMSKCQSLVLAGDLADADPEHGTWHGSLLPTGTDASGHDLFVEPRTGRVGEAAFGERLRYDGPMGFPSHAAMLEALAAALESGAAMGGSYPTVTGSCELRWAAEPAPLPGGCAGEPRPTPTPTPTPTPQPPTHAEKRATGCLPARRAVVVRTPRAAVTAEVNATWRRIERWLARHAPATYTSLRPPATPLAIAQAEAAMGARFPDDLRASLLRHDGASDWGFSFPPVYTSMSVRGIRRDWQANCDITLDDPELSTYWWHGRLIPFGYDVTGGNLFVDPDTGRTGSFHSEDGLHTGDGDIWPSYLALLKVTARALERGEPVRGRQPRVEKDRLDWRYKD
;
A
#
# COMPACT_ATOMS: atom_id res chain seq x y z
N MET A 1 5.18 -10.17 9.03
CA MET A 1 6.46 -9.73 9.64
C MET A 1 7.43 -9.47 8.49
N LEU A 2 7.32 -8.28 7.89
CA LEU A 2 8.13 -7.84 6.76
C LEU A 2 8.92 -6.63 7.25
N LEU A 3 10.23 -6.67 7.02
CA LEU A 3 11.17 -5.61 7.35
C LEU A 3 10.67 -4.30 6.74
N LEU A 4 10.37 -3.32 7.59
CA LEU A 4 10.57 -1.93 7.20
C LEU A 4 12.01 -1.84 6.72
N GLY A 5 12.20 -1.50 5.44
CA GLY A 5 13.50 -1.07 4.96
C GLY A 5 13.96 0.08 5.85
N CYS A 6 14.93 -0.20 6.72
CA CYS A 6 15.86 0.83 7.14
C CYS A 6 16.52 1.32 5.84
N LEU A 7 16.03 2.44 5.29
CA LEU A 7 16.90 3.26 4.47
C LEU A 7 17.97 3.79 5.42
N ALA A 8 19.09 3.09 5.49
CA ALA A 8 20.32 3.70 5.96
C ALA A 8 20.68 4.75 4.90
N SER A 9 20.30 5.99 5.16
CA SER A 9 20.77 7.16 4.43
C SER A 9 22.25 7.36 4.76
N ASP A 10 23.13 6.47 4.31
CA ASP A 10 24.58 6.58 4.54
C ASP A 10 25.22 7.74 3.77
N ALA A 11 24.44 8.56 3.05
CA ALA A 11 24.94 9.72 2.34
C ALA A 11 24.60 11.08 3.00
N LEU A 12 23.85 11.13 4.11
CA LEU A 12 23.57 12.41 4.78
C LEU A 12 23.79 12.33 6.30
N LEU A 13 24.99 12.79 6.68
CA LEU A 13 25.47 13.11 8.02
C LEU A 13 25.83 11.90 8.90
N GLU A 14 27.14 11.76 9.14
CA GLU A 14 27.71 10.89 10.16
C GLU A 14 26.97 11.01 11.50
N GLY A 15 26.50 9.87 12.01
CA GLY A 15 26.25 9.66 13.44
C GLY A 15 24.95 10.23 14.00
N ASP A 16 23.81 9.67 13.61
CA ASP A 16 22.63 9.42 14.46
C ASP A 16 21.49 8.88 13.56
N GLY A 17 21.02 7.65 13.82
CA GLY A 17 19.91 7.09 13.05
C GLY A 17 18.59 7.80 13.37
N TYR A 18 18.05 8.57 12.41
CA TYR A 18 16.76 9.24 12.53
C TYR A 18 15.74 8.69 11.53
N PHE A 19 14.47 8.66 11.90
CA PHE A 19 13.39 8.10 11.09
C PHE A 19 12.66 9.22 10.32
N CYS A 20 12.73 9.23 9.00
CA CYS A 20 11.92 10.11 8.13
C CYS A 20 10.66 9.36 7.69
N GLY A 21 9.49 10.00 7.78
CA GLY A 21 8.20 9.39 7.43
C GLY A 21 7.67 9.92 6.10
N PHE A 22 7.00 9.05 5.34
CA PHE A 22 6.33 9.39 4.08
C PHE A 22 4.80 9.45 4.24
N VAL A 23 4.16 10.36 3.51
CA VAL A 23 2.72 10.42 3.25
C VAL A 23 2.54 10.68 1.75
N GLY A 24 2.24 9.62 0.99
CA GLY A 24 2.27 9.65 -0.47
C GLY A 24 3.66 10.08 -0.96
N ASN A 25 3.71 11.19 -1.70
CA ASN A 25 4.96 11.75 -2.21
C ASN A 25 5.59 12.83 -1.30
N THR A 26 5.05 13.03 -0.09
CA THR A 26 5.59 14.00 0.87
C THR A 26 6.34 13.28 1.98
N MET A 27 7.51 13.77 2.36
CA MET A 27 8.32 13.24 3.44
C MET A 27 8.61 14.34 4.48
N SER A 28 8.73 13.96 5.75
CA SER A 28 9.28 14.85 6.77
C SER A 28 10.10 14.04 7.79
N CYS A 29 11.22 14.63 8.20
CA CYS A 29 12.13 14.10 9.21
C CYS A 29 11.91 14.82 10.57
N GLY A 30 10.79 15.54 10.71
CA GLY A 30 10.33 16.11 11.98
C GLY A 30 11.05 17.39 12.43
N SER A 31 11.89 18.01 11.58
CA SER A 31 12.46 19.34 11.85
C SER A 31 12.60 20.15 10.55
N PRO A 32 12.24 21.45 10.54
CA PRO A 32 12.37 22.30 9.35
C PRO A 32 13.79 22.38 8.77
N GLU A 33 14.82 22.37 9.62
CA GLU A 33 16.22 22.43 9.19
C GLU A 33 16.64 21.16 8.42
N ARG A 34 16.27 19.98 8.94
CA ARG A 34 16.52 18.71 8.25
C ARG A 34 15.67 18.55 7.00
N ASP A 35 14.41 18.96 7.06
CA ASP A 35 13.51 18.94 5.91
C ASP A 35 14.07 19.82 4.79
N ALA A 36 14.66 20.98 5.13
CA ALA A 36 15.36 21.84 4.18
C ALA A 36 16.66 21.21 3.65
N ALA A 37 17.46 20.57 4.52
CA ALA A 37 18.70 19.90 4.08
C ALA A 37 18.41 18.72 3.14
N MET A 38 17.40 17.91 3.44
CA MET A 38 16.90 16.82 2.58
C MET A 38 16.36 17.37 1.26
N ALA A 39 15.53 18.42 1.30
CA ALA A 39 15.00 19.06 0.11
C ALA A 39 16.11 19.61 -0.81
N ALA A 40 17.24 20.04 -0.24
CA ALA A 40 18.39 20.53 -0.98
C ALA A 40 19.28 19.42 -1.57
N ALA A 41 19.25 18.22 -1.00
CA ALA A 41 20.05 17.08 -1.44
C ALA A 41 19.32 16.19 -2.46
N MET A 42 17.98 16.11 -2.41
CA MET A 42 17.19 15.27 -3.32
C MET A 42 17.02 15.89 -4.71
N LEU A 43 16.61 15.08 -5.69
CA LEU A 43 16.23 15.57 -7.01
C LEU A 43 15.05 16.54 -6.93
N THR A 44 15.10 17.61 -7.73
CA THR A 44 13.97 18.53 -7.85
C THR A 44 12.77 17.86 -8.49
N PRO A 45 11.54 18.37 -8.31
CA PRO A 45 10.36 17.81 -8.97
C PRO A 45 10.44 17.76 -10.51
N ALA A 46 11.18 18.67 -11.13
CA ALA A 46 11.41 18.66 -12.58
C ALA A 46 12.37 17.54 -12.99
N GLU A 47 13.46 17.36 -12.24
CA GLU A 47 14.43 16.29 -12.44
C GLU A 47 13.81 14.92 -12.22
N ALA A 48 13.05 14.72 -11.14
CA ALA A 48 12.32 13.49 -10.87
C ALA A 48 11.39 13.11 -12.04
N ARG A 49 10.63 14.08 -12.56
CA ARG A 49 9.77 13.85 -13.74
C ARG A 49 10.57 13.51 -15.00
N SER A 50 11.75 14.12 -15.17
CA SER A 50 12.60 13.89 -16.36
C SER A 50 13.12 12.45 -16.45
N ILE A 51 13.27 11.79 -15.30
CA ILE A 51 13.72 10.39 -15.19
C ILE A 51 12.56 9.39 -15.05
N GLY A 52 11.33 9.83 -15.36
CA GLY A 52 10.12 9.01 -15.29
C GLY A 52 9.65 8.67 -13.88
N CYS A 53 10.14 9.37 -12.85
CA CYS A 53 9.75 9.14 -11.46
C CYS A 53 8.74 10.19 -10.96
N PRO A 54 7.83 9.81 -10.04
CA PRO A 54 6.99 10.77 -9.36
C PRO A 54 7.86 11.71 -8.49
N PRO A 55 7.55 13.02 -8.44
CA PRO A 55 8.30 13.96 -7.62
C PRO A 55 8.08 13.67 -6.14
N LEU A 56 9.13 13.83 -5.32
CA LEU A 56 9.03 13.88 -3.86
C LEU A 56 9.05 15.32 -3.36
N TYR A 57 8.39 15.55 -2.23
CA TYR A 57 8.30 16.84 -1.55
C TYR A 57 8.71 16.67 -0.09
N VAL A 58 9.39 17.65 0.50
CA VAL A 58 9.82 17.60 1.91
C VAL A 58 9.25 18.79 2.69
N GLY A 59 8.74 18.54 3.90
CA GLY A 59 8.22 19.56 4.82
C GLY A 59 6.69 19.69 4.86
N GLN A 60 6.19 20.78 5.49
CA GLN A 60 4.75 21.06 5.55
C GLN A 60 4.19 21.18 4.12
N GLN A 61 3.12 20.42 3.85
CA GLN A 61 2.44 20.41 2.56
C GLN A 61 2.27 21.83 2.02
N ARG A 62 2.87 22.11 0.86
CA ARG A 62 2.28 23.11 -0.02
C ARG A 62 0.93 22.53 -0.39
N GLU A 63 -0.15 23.17 0.04
CA GLU A 63 -1.47 22.85 -0.49
C GLU A 63 -1.35 22.87 -2.01
N PRO A 64 -1.80 21.82 -2.73
CA PRO A 64 -2.07 22.02 -4.14
C PRO A 64 -3.04 23.20 -4.20
N GLU A 65 -2.68 24.25 -4.94
CA GLU A 65 -3.61 25.33 -5.25
C GLU A 65 -4.88 24.66 -5.76
N PHE A 66 -5.97 24.78 -5.00
CA PHE A 66 -7.29 24.35 -5.43
C PHE A 66 -7.64 25.18 -6.68
N GLY A 67 -7.33 24.63 -7.86
CA GLY A 67 -7.45 25.33 -9.13
C GLY A 67 -7.64 24.44 -10.35
N GLU A 68 -7.48 23.12 -10.24
CA GLU A 68 -7.99 22.19 -11.26
C GLU A 68 -9.11 21.36 -10.64
N VAL A 69 -10.33 21.71 -11.04
CA VAL A 69 -11.46 20.80 -11.02
C VAL A 69 -10.98 19.53 -11.72
N LEU A 70 -10.73 18.45 -10.95
CA LEU A 70 -10.65 17.14 -11.56
C LEU A 70 -11.95 16.97 -12.36
N PRO A 71 -11.88 16.81 -13.68
CA PRO A 71 -13.08 16.58 -14.45
C PRO A 71 -13.79 15.39 -13.81
N THR A 72 -15.08 15.53 -13.55
CA THR A 72 -15.95 14.38 -13.31
C THR A 72 -15.56 13.30 -14.30
N PRO A 73 -15.35 12.04 -13.88
CA PRO A 73 -15.05 10.99 -14.84
C PRO A 73 -16.27 10.88 -15.74
N GLU A 74 -16.19 11.51 -16.90
CA GLU A 74 -16.86 11.00 -18.08
C GLU A 74 -16.46 9.53 -18.18
N SER A 75 -17.32 8.68 -18.73
CA SER A 75 -16.96 7.29 -18.97
C SER A 75 -15.77 7.28 -19.94
N THR A 76 -14.54 7.33 -19.40
CA THR A 76 -13.34 7.34 -20.20
C THR A 76 -13.21 5.94 -20.73
N THR A 77 -13.68 5.72 -21.95
CA THR A 77 -13.42 4.49 -22.67
C THR A 77 -11.93 4.49 -23.00
N PHE A 78 -11.18 3.62 -22.32
CA PHE A 78 -9.75 3.46 -22.59
C PHE A 78 -9.58 2.75 -23.94
N ALA A 79 -8.64 3.23 -24.76
CA ALA A 79 -8.37 2.63 -26.06
C ALA A 79 -7.70 1.26 -25.88
N ILE A 80 -8.48 0.19 -26.01
CA ILE A 80 -7.96 -1.18 -26.02
C ILE A 80 -7.16 -1.37 -27.30
N ARG A 81 -5.90 -1.79 -27.15
CA ARG A 81 -5.04 -2.11 -28.28
C ARG A 81 -4.86 -3.62 -28.42
N THR A 82 -4.61 -4.04 -29.65
CA THR A 82 -4.18 -5.39 -29.98
C THR A 82 -2.66 -5.40 -30.09
N PRO A 83 -1.94 -6.32 -29.41
CA PRO A 83 -0.50 -6.48 -29.60
C PRO A 83 -0.20 -7.00 -31.00
N ASP A 84 1.04 -6.83 -31.46
CA ASP A 84 1.52 -7.43 -32.71
C ASP A 84 1.16 -8.94 -32.77
N PRO A 85 0.45 -9.40 -33.82
CA PRO A 85 -0.03 -10.78 -33.89
C PRO A 85 1.08 -11.83 -33.87
N ALA A 86 2.26 -11.54 -34.43
CA ALA A 86 3.35 -12.49 -34.49
C ALA A 86 4.02 -12.63 -33.11
N LEU A 87 4.22 -11.53 -32.39
CA LEU A 87 4.69 -11.56 -30.99
C LEU A 87 3.66 -12.23 -30.08
N ALA A 88 2.37 -11.91 -30.23
CA ALA A 88 1.31 -12.54 -29.45
C ALA A 88 1.24 -14.06 -29.65
N ALA A 89 1.43 -14.53 -30.90
CA ALA A 89 1.51 -15.95 -31.20
C ALA A 89 2.71 -16.62 -30.53
N ARG A 90 3.91 -16.02 -30.60
CA ARG A 90 5.12 -16.54 -29.92
C ARG A 90 4.93 -16.66 -28.41
N VAL A 91 4.36 -15.63 -27.79
CA VAL A 91 4.07 -15.62 -26.34
C VAL A 91 3.04 -16.70 -25.99
N SER A 92 1.98 -16.85 -26.79
CA SER A 92 0.97 -17.89 -26.60
C SER A 92 1.56 -19.30 -26.73
N ASP A 93 2.45 -19.52 -27.69
CA ASP A 93 3.12 -20.82 -27.88
C ASP A 93 4.04 -21.16 -26.70
N ALA A 94 4.82 -20.17 -26.22
CA ALA A 94 5.69 -20.34 -25.06
C ALA A 94 4.89 -20.66 -23.79
N TRP A 95 3.83 -19.89 -23.51
CA TRP A 95 2.94 -20.17 -22.38
C TRP A 95 2.25 -21.52 -22.49
N GLY A 96 1.77 -21.90 -23.68
CA GLY A 96 1.17 -23.21 -23.89
C GLY A 96 2.12 -24.37 -23.59
N ARG A 97 3.42 -24.21 -23.87
CA ARG A 97 4.46 -25.20 -23.50
C ARG A 97 4.66 -25.24 -21.98
N ILE A 98 4.81 -24.08 -21.34
CA ILE A 98 4.95 -23.96 -19.88
C ILE A 98 3.75 -24.60 -19.17
N GLU A 99 2.52 -24.23 -19.53
CA GLU A 99 1.29 -24.75 -18.96
C GLU A 99 1.18 -26.26 -19.09
N ARG A 100 1.48 -26.82 -20.27
CA ARG A 100 1.47 -28.28 -20.48
C ARG A 100 2.48 -28.98 -19.59
N TRP A 101 3.67 -28.43 -19.46
CA TRP A 101 4.68 -28.97 -18.56
C TRP A 101 4.24 -28.92 -17.10
N LEU A 102 3.71 -27.77 -16.65
CA LEU A 102 3.20 -27.62 -15.28
C LEU A 102 2.01 -28.56 -15.01
N ALA A 103 1.13 -28.77 -15.99
CA ALA A 103 0.02 -29.71 -15.86
C ALA A 103 0.51 -31.14 -15.61
N ALA A 104 1.58 -31.55 -16.30
CA ALA A 104 2.16 -32.89 -16.20
C ALA A 104 3.03 -33.07 -14.94
N HIS A 105 3.70 -32.01 -14.48
CA HIS A 105 4.78 -32.14 -13.49
C HIS A 105 4.63 -31.27 -12.25
N ALA A 106 3.92 -30.15 -12.29
CA ALA A 106 3.86 -29.17 -11.21
C ALA A 106 2.45 -28.54 -11.07
N SER A 107 1.42 -29.38 -10.92
CA SER A 107 0.04 -28.93 -10.99
C SER A 107 -0.35 -27.93 -9.89
N ALA A 108 0.33 -27.91 -8.75
CA ALA A 108 0.10 -26.91 -7.71
C ALA A 108 0.55 -25.52 -8.17
N THR A 109 1.68 -25.42 -8.87
CA THR A 109 2.12 -24.17 -9.50
C THR A 109 1.18 -23.73 -10.62
N LEU A 110 0.71 -24.66 -11.47
CA LEU A 110 -0.26 -24.33 -12.52
C LEU A 110 -1.53 -23.66 -11.96
N ARG A 111 -2.02 -24.14 -10.81
CA ARG A 111 -3.21 -23.57 -10.15
C ARG A 111 -2.97 -22.17 -9.57
N LYS A 112 -1.71 -21.81 -9.30
CA LYS A 112 -1.32 -20.51 -8.74
C LYS A 112 -1.11 -19.44 -9.80
N LEU A 113 -0.92 -19.78 -11.08
CA LEU A 113 -0.95 -18.78 -12.16
C LEU A 113 -2.31 -18.09 -12.18
N ARG A 114 -2.33 -16.76 -12.32
CA ARG A 114 -3.61 -16.04 -12.45
C ARG A 114 -4.12 -16.12 -13.88
N PHE A 115 -5.41 -15.89 -14.05
CA PHE A 115 -5.97 -15.72 -15.39
C PHE A 115 -5.45 -14.42 -16.01
N GLY A 116 -5.56 -14.31 -17.33
CA GLY A 116 -5.17 -13.12 -18.06
C GLY A 116 -5.84 -11.85 -17.52
N ALA A 117 -5.15 -10.72 -17.63
CA ALA A 117 -5.72 -9.42 -17.35
C ALA A 117 -6.76 -9.09 -18.42
N GLU A 118 -7.89 -8.50 -18.01
CA GLU A 118 -8.87 -7.98 -18.95
C GLU A 118 -8.23 -6.86 -19.80
N PRO A 119 -8.48 -6.79 -21.12
CA PRO A 119 -7.89 -5.79 -21.99
C PRO A 119 -8.16 -4.34 -21.53
N GLU A 120 -9.35 -4.08 -20.99
CA GLU A 120 -9.73 -2.80 -20.40
C GLU A 120 -8.86 -2.43 -19.21
N ARG A 121 -8.48 -3.42 -18.38
CA ARG A 121 -7.61 -3.21 -17.22
C ARG A 121 -6.20 -2.83 -17.66
N LEU A 122 -5.68 -3.48 -18.70
CA LEU A 122 -4.37 -3.11 -19.26
C LEU A 122 -4.41 -1.72 -19.89
N ALA A 123 -5.47 -1.40 -20.64
CA ALA A 123 -5.64 -0.06 -21.23
C ALA A 123 -5.76 1.04 -20.16
N GLN A 124 -6.50 0.76 -19.08
CA GLN A 124 -6.61 1.64 -17.91
C GLN A 124 -5.25 1.85 -17.24
N TRP A 125 -4.49 0.77 -17.03
CA TRP A 125 -3.16 0.83 -16.42
C TRP A 125 -2.20 1.64 -17.29
N GLU A 126 -2.12 1.36 -18.61
CA GLU A 126 -1.24 2.11 -19.52
C GLU A 126 -1.58 3.62 -19.55
N HIS A 127 -2.87 3.95 -19.42
CA HIS A 127 -3.32 5.34 -19.32
C HIS A 127 -2.86 6.02 -18.03
N TYR A 128 -3.14 5.43 -16.85
CA TYR A 128 -2.82 6.06 -15.57
C TYR A 128 -1.34 6.03 -15.22
N ALA A 129 -0.65 4.94 -15.55
CA ALA A 129 0.80 4.84 -15.35
C ALA A 129 1.57 5.76 -16.30
N GLY A 130 0.94 6.22 -17.40
CA GLY A 130 1.61 6.99 -18.45
C GLY A 130 2.72 6.20 -19.14
N ARG A 131 2.66 4.86 -19.07
CA ARG A 131 3.68 3.92 -19.57
C ARG A 131 3.00 2.87 -20.43
N ARG A 132 3.67 2.46 -21.51
CA ARG A 132 3.16 1.44 -22.43
C ARG A 132 3.95 0.15 -22.26
N LEU A 133 3.24 -0.97 -22.16
CA LEU A 133 3.85 -2.30 -22.14
C LEU A 133 4.38 -2.63 -23.54
N PRO A 134 5.58 -3.23 -23.68
CA PRO A 134 5.96 -3.91 -24.91
C PRO A 134 4.92 -4.95 -25.34
N ASP A 135 4.76 -5.18 -26.64
CA ASP A 135 3.68 -6.02 -27.17
C ASP A 135 3.74 -7.48 -26.70
N ASP A 136 4.94 -8.01 -26.50
CA ASP A 136 5.16 -9.34 -25.93
C ASP A 136 4.79 -9.41 -24.44
N LEU A 137 5.15 -8.39 -23.67
CA LEU A 137 4.75 -8.28 -22.26
C LEU A 137 3.23 -8.09 -22.12
N TYR A 138 2.62 -7.26 -22.97
CA TYR A 138 1.16 -7.06 -23.03
C TYR A 138 0.45 -8.38 -23.35
N ALA A 139 0.91 -9.11 -24.38
CA ALA A 139 0.37 -10.42 -24.72
C ALA A 139 0.54 -11.44 -23.57
N SER A 140 1.64 -11.35 -22.82
CA SER A 140 1.86 -12.21 -21.65
C SER A 140 0.87 -11.90 -20.53
N TYR A 141 0.60 -10.62 -20.24
CA TYR A 141 -0.40 -10.23 -19.24
C TYR A 141 -1.83 -10.60 -19.66
N LEU A 142 -2.15 -10.54 -20.95
CA LEU A 142 -3.40 -11.09 -21.49
C LEU A 142 -3.53 -12.61 -21.29
N ARG A 143 -2.41 -13.34 -21.15
CA ARG A 143 -2.41 -14.78 -20.87
C ARG A 143 -2.47 -15.08 -19.38
N HIS A 144 -1.61 -14.42 -18.59
CA HIS A 144 -1.54 -14.54 -17.14
C HIS A 144 -1.22 -13.20 -16.50
N ASN A 145 -2.12 -12.69 -15.65
CA ASN A 145 -1.86 -11.52 -14.83
C ASN A 145 -1.07 -11.89 -13.57
N GLY A 146 0.19 -12.28 -13.74
CA GLY A 146 1.02 -12.71 -12.63
C GLY A 146 0.60 -14.05 -12.01
N ALA A 147 0.95 -14.23 -10.74
CA ALA A 147 0.60 -15.40 -9.95
C ALA A 147 0.02 -15.03 -8.58
N ALA A 148 -0.69 -15.96 -7.97
CA ALA A 148 -1.22 -15.82 -6.62
C ALA A 148 -0.10 -15.75 -5.58
N GLY A 149 -0.46 -15.21 -4.40
CA GLY A 149 0.46 -15.06 -3.27
C GLY A 149 1.17 -13.70 -3.27
N ASN A 150 1.92 -13.43 -2.21
CA ASN A 150 2.52 -12.10 -2.00
C ASN A 150 3.55 -11.83 -3.10
N LEU A 151 3.37 -10.75 -3.87
CA LEU A 151 4.25 -10.36 -4.98
C LEU A 151 4.50 -11.52 -5.97
N GLY A 152 3.46 -12.27 -6.31
CA GLY A 152 3.53 -13.31 -7.34
C GLY A 152 4.25 -14.59 -6.94
N ASP A 153 4.47 -14.85 -5.65
CA ASP A 153 5.32 -15.95 -5.18
C ASP A 153 4.80 -17.37 -5.51
N GLY A 154 3.57 -17.48 -6.00
CA GLY A 154 2.97 -18.71 -6.49
C GLY A 154 3.53 -19.22 -7.82
N PHE A 155 4.20 -18.38 -8.60
CA PHE A 155 5.00 -18.77 -9.75
C PHE A 155 6.35 -18.06 -9.68
N ARG A 156 7.42 -18.81 -9.37
CA ARG A 156 8.77 -18.25 -9.23
C ARG A 156 9.62 -18.60 -10.44
N LEU A 157 10.26 -17.59 -11.01
CA LEU A 157 11.31 -17.70 -12.02
C LEU A 157 12.66 -18.07 -11.36
N PRO A 158 13.70 -18.45 -12.14
CA PRO A 158 15.05 -18.61 -11.62
C PRO A 158 15.50 -17.36 -10.85
N GLY A 159 16.27 -17.52 -9.78
CA GLY A 159 16.61 -16.41 -8.86
C GLY A 159 15.53 -16.13 -7.80
N GLY A 160 14.37 -16.79 -7.87
CA GLY A 160 13.32 -16.67 -6.85
C GLY A 160 12.30 -15.56 -7.13
N TYR A 161 12.40 -14.88 -8.28
CA TYR A 161 11.49 -13.80 -8.66
C TYR A 161 10.05 -14.32 -8.82
N GLY A 162 9.13 -13.88 -7.96
CA GLY A 162 7.70 -14.08 -8.13
C GLY A 162 7.17 -13.32 -9.33
N LEU A 163 6.26 -13.91 -10.10
CA LEU A 163 5.69 -13.28 -11.30
C LEU A 163 4.62 -12.25 -10.94
N LEU A 164 4.97 -10.96 -11.05
CA LEU A 164 4.17 -9.85 -10.58
C LEU A 164 2.86 -9.66 -11.33
N GLU A 165 1.83 -9.21 -10.63
CA GLU A 165 0.60 -8.72 -11.23
C GLU A 165 0.82 -7.31 -11.83
N ILE A 166 -0.04 -6.89 -12.76
CA ILE A 166 0.10 -5.58 -13.41
C ILE A 166 0.11 -4.40 -12.42
N ASN A 167 -0.60 -4.51 -11.30
CA ASN A 167 -0.66 -3.45 -10.29
C ASN A 167 0.62 -3.38 -9.44
N ASP A 168 1.32 -4.49 -9.30
CA ASP A 168 2.55 -4.55 -8.48
C ASP A 168 3.72 -3.84 -9.17
N ILE A 169 3.65 -3.67 -10.50
CA ILE A 169 4.64 -2.92 -11.29
C ILE A 169 4.81 -1.50 -10.72
N ASP A 170 3.70 -0.81 -10.40
CA ASP A 170 3.73 0.55 -9.88
C ASP A 170 4.27 0.58 -8.45
N TYR A 171 3.91 -0.40 -7.63
CA TYR A 171 4.38 -0.50 -6.24
C TYR A 171 5.92 -0.64 -6.17
N ILE A 172 6.48 -1.60 -6.91
CA ILE A 172 7.93 -1.83 -6.95
C ILE A 172 8.66 -0.63 -7.57
N ASN A 173 8.14 -0.10 -8.69
CA ASN A 173 8.75 1.04 -9.36
C ASN A 173 8.74 2.30 -8.48
N MET A 174 7.66 2.56 -7.74
CA MET A 174 7.56 3.68 -6.81
C MET A 174 8.64 3.60 -5.74
N SER A 175 8.86 2.43 -5.13
CA SER A 175 9.89 2.25 -4.09
C SER A 175 11.30 2.58 -4.60
N LYS A 176 11.64 2.14 -5.81
CA LYS A 176 12.93 2.46 -6.46
C LYS A 176 13.05 3.94 -6.81
N CYS A 177 11.99 4.52 -7.39
CA CYS A 177 11.94 5.95 -7.70
C CYS A 177 12.10 6.83 -6.47
N GLN A 178 11.49 6.47 -5.34
CA GLN A 178 11.65 7.22 -4.10
C GLN A 178 13.11 7.22 -3.66
N SER A 179 13.77 6.06 -3.68
CA SER A 179 15.18 5.93 -3.32
C SER A 179 16.09 6.75 -4.24
N LEU A 180 15.83 6.69 -5.55
CA LEU A 180 16.58 7.43 -6.56
C LEU A 180 16.42 8.95 -6.41
N VAL A 181 15.20 9.42 -6.18
CA VAL A 181 14.93 10.85 -5.94
C VAL A 181 15.62 11.32 -4.67
N LEU A 182 15.58 10.53 -3.60
CA LEU A 182 16.27 10.86 -2.35
C LEU A 182 17.79 10.88 -2.46
N ALA A 183 18.37 9.99 -3.28
CA ALA A 183 19.81 9.95 -3.51
C ALA A 183 20.33 11.22 -4.18
N GLY A 184 19.52 11.86 -5.04
CA GLY A 184 19.84 13.17 -5.61
C GLY A 184 20.81 13.13 -6.79
N ASP A 185 21.27 11.96 -7.23
CA ASP A 185 22.17 11.81 -8.38
C ASP A 185 21.37 11.43 -9.64
N LEU A 186 21.34 12.35 -10.62
CA LEU A 186 20.71 12.10 -11.92
C LEU A 186 21.45 11.04 -12.74
N ALA A 187 22.75 10.84 -12.53
CA ALA A 187 23.52 9.84 -13.28
C ALA A 187 23.08 8.41 -12.93
N ASP A 188 22.61 8.20 -11.70
CA ASP A 188 22.04 6.92 -11.26
C ASP A 188 20.70 6.61 -11.94
N ALA A 189 20.09 7.60 -12.58
CA ALA A 189 18.83 7.45 -13.30
C ALA A 189 19.01 6.99 -14.77
N ASP A 190 20.19 6.56 -15.19
CA ASP A 190 20.41 6.09 -16.56
C ASP A 190 19.79 4.68 -16.76
N PRO A 191 18.89 4.48 -17.76
CA PRO A 191 18.21 3.19 -17.97
C PRO A 191 19.12 2.07 -18.53
N GLU A 192 20.36 2.38 -18.90
CA GLU A 192 21.36 1.43 -19.39
C GLU A 192 22.43 1.13 -18.34
N HIS A 193 22.92 2.16 -17.63
CA HIS A 193 24.11 2.06 -16.77
C HIS A 193 23.89 2.53 -15.32
N GLY A 194 22.73 3.12 -15.04
CA GLY A 194 22.36 3.61 -13.72
C GLY A 194 21.92 2.50 -12.79
N THR A 195 21.28 2.87 -11.68
CA THR A 195 20.72 1.95 -10.69
C THR A 195 19.23 1.69 -10.94
N TRP A 196 18.50 2.68 -11.45
CA TRP A 196 17.10 2.55 -11.82
C TRP A 196 16.64 3.67 -12.75
N HIS A 197 15.55 3.50 -13.49
CA HIS A 197 14.86 4.59 -14.17
C HIS A 197 13.34 4.37 -14.08
N GLY A 198 12.55 5.42 -13.89
CA GLY A 198 11.12 5.27 -13.61
C GLY A 198 10.27 4.71 -14.78
N SER A 199 10.85 4.64 -15.98
CA SER A 199 10.23 3.95 -17.12
C SER A 199 10.31 2.42 -17.05
N LEU A 200 11.23 1.86 -16.25
CA LEU A 200 11.40 0.42 -16.16
C LEU A 200 10.13 -0.24 -15.63
N LEU A 201 9.86 -1.45 -16.12
CA LEU A 201 8.67 -2.21 -15.79
C LEU A 201 9.08 -3.43 -14.95
N PRO A 202 9.04 -3.36 -13.61
CA PRO A 202 9.25 -4.54 -12.77
C PRO A 202 8.23 -5.62 -13.09
N THR A 203 8.68 -6.80 -13.51
CA THR A 203 7.82 -7.95 -13.83
C THR A 203 8.05 -9.12 -12.87
N GLY A 204 9.08 -9.06 -12.04
CA GLY A 204 9.34 -10.03 -11.00
C GLY A 204 10.13 -9.46 -9.82
N THR A 205 9.95 -10.03 -8.63
CA THR A 205 10.70 -9.64 -7.43
C THR A 205 10.93 -10.84 -6.51
N ASP A 206 12.07 -10.90 -5.85
CA ASP A 206 12.36 -11.93 -4.84
C ASP A 206 11.91 -11.53 -3.41
N ALA A 207 11.29 -10.35 -3.28
CA ALA A 207 10.89 -9.71 -2.03
C ALA A 207 12.04 -9.38 -1.06
N SER A 208 13.29 -9.61 -1.44
CA SER A 208 14.51 -9.25 -0.70
C SER A 208 15.20 -8.00 -1.27
N GLY A 209 14.75 -7.52 -2.42
CA GLY A 209 15.20 -6.28 -3.06
C GLY A 209 15.82 -6.48 -4.44
N HIS A 210 15.78 -7.71 -4.97
CA HIS A 210 16.15 -8.03 -6.34
C HIS A 210 14.91 -8.07 -7.21
N ASP A 211 14.95 -7.32 -8.31
CA ASP A 211 13.82 -7.17 -9.22
C ASP A 211 14.23 -7.51 -10.65
N LEU A 212 13.36 -8.27 -11.30
CA LEU A 212 13.38 -8.52 -12.73
C LEU A 212 12.54 -7.44 -13.41
N PHE A 213 13.06 -6.82 -14.45
CA PHE A 213 12.38 -5.73 -15.13
C PHE A 213 12.48 -5.83 -16.65
N VAL A 214 11.56 -5.16 -17.34
CA VAL A 214 11.59 -4.94 -18.78
C VAL A 214 11.86 -3.46 -19.07
N GLU A 215 12.86 -3.15 -19.90
CA GLU A 215 13.08 -1.81 -20.43
C GLU A 215 12.17 -1.59 -21.65
N PRO A 216 11.13 -0.74 -21.55
CA PRO A 216 10.08 -0.67 -22.56
C PRO A 216 10.56 -0.19 -23.93
N ARG A 217 11.68 0.53 -24.03
CA ARG A 217 12.19 1.03 -25.32
C ARG A 217 12.90 -0.04 -26.14
N THR A 218 13.58 -0.97 -25.47
CA THR A 218 14.35 -2.03 -26.14
C THR A 218 13.68 -3.40 -26.02
N GLY A 219 12.70 -3.55 -25.11
CA GLY A 219 12.06 -4.81 -24.76
C GLY A 219 12.95 -5.74 -23.94
N ARG A 220 14.19 -5.34 -23.60
CA ARG A 220 15.16 -6.22 -22.92
C ARG A 220 14.71 -6.48 -21.50
N VAL A 221 14.91 -7.72 -21.08
CA VAL A 221 14.75 -8.13 -19.69
C VAL A 221 16.10 -7.99 -19.00
N GLY A 222 16.11 -7.38 -17.84
CA GLY A 222 17.27 -7.27 -16.97
C GLY A 222 16.91 -7.51 -15.52
N GLU A 223 17.91 -7.48 -14.66
CA GLU A 223 17.77 -7.61 -13.22
C GLU A 223 18.53 -6.50 -12.48
N ALA A 224 18.01 -6.10 -11.33
CA ALA A 224 18.64 -5.09 -10.48
C ALA A 224 18.40 -5.40 -9.00
N ALA A 225 19.46 -5.39 -8.21
CA ALA A 225 19.37 -5.36 -6.77
C ALA A 225 19.16 -3.91 -6.29
N PHE A 226 18.70 -3.74 -5.05
CA PHE A 226 18.54 -2.42 -4.45
C PHE A 226 19.88 -1.68 -4.38
N GLY A 227 19.96 -0.50 -5.01
CA GLY A 227 21.15 0.35 -5.02
C GLY A 227 22.29 -0.14 -5.91
N GLU A 228 22.13 -1.26 -6.61
CA GLU A 228 23.10 -1.76 -7.58
C GLU A 228 22.75 -1.31 -8.99
N ARG A 229 23.74 -1.40 -9.90
CA ARG A 229 23.53 -1.06 -11.31
C ARG A 229 22.61 -2.06 -12.00
N LEU A 230 21.85 -1.57 -12.97
CA LEU A 230 21.04 -2.37 -13.88
C LEU A 230 21.93 -3.38 -14.61
N ARG A 231 21.49 -4.65 -14.71
CA ARG A 231 22.21 -5.72 -15.40
C ARG A 231 21.35 -6.36 -16.48
N TYR A 232 21.84 -6.32 -17.72
CA TYR A 232 21.21 -6.97 -18.87
C TYR A 232 21.95 -8.25 -19.33
N ASP A 233 23.12 -8.52 -18.77
CA ASP A 233 24.00 -9.66 -19.09
C ASP A 233 24.05 -10.72 -17.97
N GLY A 234 23.19 -10.58 -16.95
CA GLY A 234 23.07 -11.50 -15.84
C GLY A 234 22.30 -12.78 -16.15
N PRO A 235 22.14 -13.69 -15.18
CA PRO A 235 21.40 -14.95 -15.34
C PRO A 235 19.99 -14.82 -15.90
N MET A 236 19.33 -13.68 -15.66
CA MET A 236 18.00 -13.36 -16.17
C MET A 236 17.99 -12.27 -17.25
N GLY A 237 19.13 -12.02 -17.90
CA GLY A 237 19.24 -11.11 -19.05
C GLY A 237 18.70 -11.74 -20.33
N PHE A 238 17.65 -11.15 -20.91
CA PHE A 238 17.06 -11.64 -22.17
C PHE A 238 16.80 -10.51 -23.17
N PRO A 239 16.86 -10.77 -24.49
CA PRO A 239 16.61 -9.75 -25.50
C PRO A 239 15.15 -9.29 -25.58
N SER A 240 14.21 -10.09 -25.05
CA SER A 240 12.77 -9.77 -25.00
C SER A 240 12.08 -10.61 -23.92
N HIS A 241 10.89 -10.19 -23.47
CA HIS A 241 10.06 -10.99 -22.57
C HIS A 241 9.63 -12.31 -23.24
N ALA A 242 9.30 -12.27 -24.53
CA ALA A 242 9.03 -13.48 -25.31
C ALA A 242 10.22 -14.46 -25.30
N ALA A 243 11.45 -13.98 -25.49
CA ALA A 243 12.64 -14.83 -25.46
C ALA A 243 12.88 -15.46 -24.08
N MET A 244 12.59 -14.72 -22.99
CA MET A 244 12.64 -15.27 -21.64
C MET A 244 11.63 -16.41 -21.45
N LEU A 245 10.37 -16.23 -21.90
CA LEU A 245 9.35 -17.28 -21.83
C LEU A 245 9.70 -18.51 -22.68
N GLU A 246 10.27 -18.31 -23.87
CA GLU A 246 10.73 -19.40 -24.74
C GLU A 246 11.88 -20.19 -24.08
N ALA A 247 12.82 -19.48 -23.44
CA ALA A 247 13.92 -20.10 -22.68
C ALA A 247 13.40 -20.86 -21.46
N LEU A 248 12.44 -20.30 -20.73
CA LEU A 248 11.75 -20.97 -19.63
C LEU A 248 11.06 -22.26 -20.10
N ALA A 249 10.27 -22.19 -21.17
CA ALA A 249 9.62 -23.36 -21.75
C ALA A 249 10.64 -24.45 -22.14
N ALA A 250 11.75 -24.06 -22.78
CA ALA A 250 12.80 -24.99 -23.16
C ALA A 250 13.48 -25.64 -21.95
N ALA A 251 13.81 -24.85 -20.92
CA ALA A 251 14.43 -25.34 -19.70
C ALA A 251 13.53 -26.35 -18.96
N LEU A 252 12.23 -26.06 -18.86
CA LEU A 252 11.24 -26.98 -18.29
C LEU A 252 11.19 -28.30 -19.07
N GLU A 253 11.02 -28.24 -20.38
CA GLU A 253 10.88 -29.43 -21.23
C GLU A 253 12.14 -30.30 -21.27
N SER A 254 13.33 -29.70 -21.30
CA SER A 254 14.58 -30.44 -21.39
C SER A 254 15.22 -30.77 -20.04
N GLY A 255 14.72 -30.16 -18.95
CA GLY A 255 15.37 -30.19 -17.64
C GLY A 255 16.73 -29.48 -17.61
N ALA A 256 17.00 -28.59 -18.56
CA ALA A 256 18.26 -27.85 -18.63
C ALA A 256 18.23 -26.62 -17.71
N ALA A 257 19.41 -26.08 -17.41
CA ALA A 257 19.52 -24.87 -16.61
C ALA A 257 19.04 -23.63 -17.40
N MET A 258 18.30 -22.75 -16.72
CA MET A 258 18.00 -21.38 -17.13
C MET A 258 18.63 -20.45 -16.09
N GLY A 259 19.49 -19.52 -16.52
CA GLY A 259 20.18 -18.63 -15.58
C GLY A 259 21.01 -19.39 -14.52
N GLY A 260 21.63 -20.51 -14.91
CA GLY A 260 22.41 -21.35 -14.00
C GLY A 260 21.60 -22.16 -12.98
N SER A 261 20.26 -22.12 -13.04
CA SER A 261 19.38 -22.89 -12.16
C SER A 261 18.55 -23.91 -12.93
N TYR A 262 18.39 -25.10 -12.37
CA TYR A 262 17.63 -26.20 -12.94
C TYR A 262 16.21 -26.23 -12.38
N PRO A 263 15.20 -26.53 -13.22
CA PRO A 263 13.84 -26.71 -12.73
C PRO A 263 13.76 -27.99 -11.89
N THR A 264 13.10 -27.88 -10.74
CA THR A 264 12.80 -29.01 -9.85
C THR A 264 11.37 -28.89 -9.36
N VAL A 265 10.81 -29.97 -8.82
CA VAL A 265 9.45 -29.99 -8.28
C VAL A 265 9.46 -30.57 -6.88
N THR A 266 8.77 -29.88 -5.96
CA THR A 266 8.64 -30.32 -4.57
C THR A 266 7.68 -31.51 -4.44
N GLY A 267 7.69 -32.18 -3.29
CA GLY A 267 6.67 -33.18 -2.95
C GLY A 267 5.23 -32.63 -2.88
N SER A 268 5.07 -31.31 -2.79
CA SER A 268 3.78 -30.61 -2.89
C SER A 268 3.40 -30.23 -4.34
N CYS A 269 4.14 -30.73 -5.32
CA CYS A 269 3.91 -30.50 -6.75
C CYS A 269 4.05 -29.04 -7.19
N GLU A 270 4.99 -28.32 -6.58
CA GLU A 270 5.33 -26.94 -6.92
C GLU A 270 6.67 -26.87 -7.65
N LEU A 271 6.71 -26.12 -8.74
CA LEU A 271 7.94 -25.76 -9.44
C LEU A 271 8.84 -24.91 -8.53
N ARG A 272 10.11 -25.30 -8.45
CA ARG A 272 11.20 -24.58 -7.81
C ARG A 272 12.44 -24.62 -8.71
N TRP A 273 13.48 -23.92 -8.29
CA TRP A 273 14.75 -23.84 -9.00
C TRP A 273 15.88 -24.24 -8.06
N ALA A 274 16.83 -25.04 -8.55
CA ALA A 274 17.95 -25.56 -7.78
C ALA A 274 19.27 -25.41 -8.53
N ALA A 275 20.39 -25.41 -7.80
CA ALA A 275 21.73 -25.31 -8.39
C ALA A 275 22.14 -26.58 -9.15
N GLU A 276 21.54 -27.73 -8.84
CA GLU A 276 21.79 -29.01 -9.48
C GLU A 276 20.49 -29.61 -10.00
N PRO A 277 20.55 -30.39 -11.10
CA PRO A 277 19.37 -31.07 -11.63
C PRO A 277 18.88 -32.14 -10.67
N ALA A 278 17.56 -32.25 -10.51
CA ALA A 278 16.93 -33.27 -9.69
C ALA A 278 15.88 -34.05 -10.50
N PRO A 279 15.69 -35.36 -10.22
CA PRO A 279 14.62 -36.12 -10.83
C PRO A 279 13.24 -35.54 -10.44
N LEU A 280 12.33 -35.47 -11.40
CA LEU A 280 10.97 -35.02 -11.14
C LEU A 280 10.20 -36.09 -10.32
N PRO A 281 9.45 -35.70 -9.27
CA PRO A 281 8.59 -36.60 -8.53
C PRO A 281 7.43 -37.10 -9.42
N GLY A 282 7.08 -38.38 -9.27
CA GLY A 282 5.87 -38.93 -9.87
C GLY A 282 4.60 -38.47 -9.15
N GLY A 283 3.45 -38.52 -9.83
CA GLY A 283 2.14 -38.24 -9.22
C GLY A 283 1.76 -36.76 -9.10
N CYS A 284 2.55 -35.86 -9.68
CA CYS A 284 2.25 -34.42 -9.68
C CYS A 284 1.44 -33.92 -10.87
N ALA A 285 1.09 -34.82 -11.78
CA ALA A 285 0.14 -34.56 -12.86
C ALA A 285 -1.23 -34.18 -12.27
N GLY A 286 -1.75 -33.04 -12.66
CA GLY A 286 -3.09 -32.59 -12.28
C GLY A 286 -4.06 -32.72 -13.44
N GLU A 287 -5.36 -32.71 -13.13
CA GLU A 287 -6.37 -32.51 -14.17
C GLU A 287 -6.06 -31.19 -14.92
N PRO A 288 -6.32 -31.14 -16.24
CA PRO A 288 -6.22 -29.90 -16.99
C PRO A 288 -6.95 -28.81 -16.23
N ARG A 289 -6.26 -27.68 -15.99
CA ARG A 289 -6.94 -26.49 -15.46
C ARG A 289 -8.14 -26.26 -16.37
N PRO A 290 -9.38 -26.19 -15.84
CA PRO A 290 -10.51 -25.85 -16.68
C PRO A 290 -10.16 -24.51 -17.31
N THR A 291 -9.98 -24.51 -18.63
CA THR A 291 -10.03 -23.27 -19.39
C THR A 291 -11.33 -22.64 -18.95
N PRO A 292 -11.34 -21.40 -18.44
CA PRO A 292 -12.61 -20.73 -18.34
C PRO A 292 -13.13 -20.75 -19.78
N THR A 293 -14.15 -21.58 -20.04
CA THR A 293 -15.11 -21.24 -21.05
C THR A 293 -15.40 -19.76 -20.77
N PRO A 294 -15.41 -18.87 -21.77
CA PRO A 294 -16.10 -17.61 -21.61
C PRO A 294 -17.59 -17.94 -21.43
N THR A 295 -17.93 -18.55 -20.30
CA THR A 295 -19.11 -18.16 -19.57
C THR A 295 -18.95 -16.65 -19.53
N PRO A 296 -19.89 -15.87 -20.08
CA PRO A 296 -19.98 -14.50 -19.64
C PRO A 296 -20.16 -14.63 -18.12
N THR A 297 -19.06 -14.53 -17.37
CA THR A 297 -19.11 -13.90 -16.07
C THR A 297 -19.89 -12.65 -16.40
N PRO A 298 -21.13 -12.48 -15.91
CA PRO A 298 -21.80 -11.22 -16.11
C PRO A 298 -20.76 -10.21 -15.68
N THR A 299 -20.32 -9.37 -16.64
CA THR A 299 -19.36 -8.28 -16.39
C THR A 299 -19.77 -7.75 -15.03
N PRO A 300 -18.91 -7.81 -13.98
CA PRO A 300 -19.35 -7.45 -12.64
C PRO A 300 -20.03 -6.12 -12.82
N GLN A 301 -21.36 -6.13 -12.71
CA GLN A 301 -22.11 -4.96 -13.15
C GLN A 301 -21.57 -3.86 -12.26
N PRO A 302 -21.13 -2.71 -12.83
CA PRO A 302 -20.57 -1.65 -12.01
C PRO A 302 -21.52 -1.48 -10.84
N PRO A 303 -21.01 -1.61 -9.60
CA PRO A 303 -21.88 -1.89 -8.48
C PRO A 303 -22.99 -0.86 -8.46
N THR A 304 -24.22 -1.36 -8.42
CA THR A 304 -25.40 -0.54 -8.59
C THR A 304 -25.37 0.56 -7.54
N HIS A 305 -26.01 1.69 -7.84
CA HIS A 305 -26.10 2.78 -6.88
C HIS A 305 -26.78 2.34 -5.57
N ALA A 306 -27.56 1.24 -5.58
CA ALA A 306 -28.11 0.62 -4.38
C ALA A 306 -27.05 -0.12 -3.56
N GLU A 307 -26.22 -0.96 -4.19
CA GLU A 307 -25.10 -1.66 -3.55
C GLU A 307 -24.08 -0.67 -2.98
N LYS A 308 -23.69 0.34 -3.76
CA LYS A 308 -22.81 1.42 -3.27
C LYS A 308 -23.38 2.17 -2.07
N ARG A 309 -24.71 2.38 -2.00
CA ARG A 309 -25.36 2.98 -0.82
C ARG A 309 -25.37 2.03 0.37
N ALA A 310 -25.49 0.71 0.15
CA ALA A 310 -25.53 -0.28 1.22
C ALA A 310 -24.21 -0.34 2.02
N THR A 311 -23.09 0.00 1.40
CA THR A 311 -21.76 0.09 2.07
C THR A 311 -21.67 1.19 3.15
N GLY A 312 -22.62 2.13 3.17
CA GLY A 312 -22.54 3.35 3.97
C GLY A 312 -21.55 4.39 3.46
N CYS A 313 -20.75 4.10 2.42
CA CYS A 313 -19.76 5.00 1.84
C CYS A 313 -20.31 5.97 0.79
N LEU A 314 -21.58 5.79 0.38
CA LEU A 314 -22.31 6.74 -0.44
C LEU A 314 -23.52 7.34 0.32
N PRO A 315 -23.27 8.11 1.40
CA PRO A 315 -24.34 8.64 2.24
C PRO A 315 -25.21 9.66 1.49
N ALA A 316 -26.49 9.70 1.83
CA ALA A 316 -27.38 10.76 1.32
C ALA A 316 -26.90 12.13 1.78
N ARG A 317 -26.98 13.14 0.90
CA ARG A 317 -26.64 14.53 1.25
C ARG A 317 -27.41 14.97 2.50
N ARG A 318 -26.69 15.31 3.56
CA ARG A 318 -27.25 15.88 4.79
C ARG A 318 -26.96 17.36 4.88
N ALA A 319 -27.88 18.11 5.48
CA ALA A 319 -27.63 19.50 5.82
C ALA A 319 -26.52 19.61 6.86
N VAL A 320 -25.67 20.63 6.73
CA VAL A 320 -24.68 20.99 7.75
C VAL A 320 -25.43 21.54 8.95
N VAL A 321 -25.46 20.79 10.04
CA VAL A 321 -26.15 21.17 11.29
C VAL A 321 -25.15 21.16 12.42
N VAL A 322 -24.85 22.34 12.97
CA VAL A 322 -24.04 22.47 14.17
C VAL A 322 -24.81 21.92 15.37
N ARG A 323 -24.17 21.04 16.13
CA ARG A 323 -24.76 20.38 17.30
C ARG A 323 -23.87 20.57 18.51
N THR A 324 -24.51 20.75 19.66
CA THR A 324 -23.85 20.85 20.94
C THR A 324 -23.86 19.47 21.62
N PRO A 325 -22.72 18.94 22.06
CA PRO A 325 -22.68 17.69 22.81
C PRO A 325 -23.37 17.85 24.17
N ARG A 326 -23.93 16.77 24.74
CA ARG A 326 -24.56 16.82 26.06
C ARG A 326 -23.62 17.40 27.12
N ALA A 327 -24.13 18.30 27.95
CA ALA A 327 -23.34 19.03 28.94
C ALA A 327 -22.62 18.11 29.94
N ALA A 328 -23.30 17.05 30.42
CA ALA A 328 -22.70 16.07 31.34
C ALA A 328 -21.51 15.32 30.71
N VAL A 329 -21.66 14.85 29.46
CA VAL A 329 -20.58 14.18 28.72
C VAL A 329 -19.41 15.13 28.48
N THR A 330 -19.71 16.38 28.09
CA THR A 330 -18.71 17.43 27.89
C THR A 330 -17.91 17.73 29.15
N ALA A 331 -18.57 17.77 30.31
CA ALA A 331 -17.90 17.97 31.59
C ALA A 331 -16.93 16.82 31.93
N GLU A 332 -17.33 15.57 31.69
CA GLU A 332 -16.49 14.39 31.92
C GLU A 332 -15.29 14.30 30.97
N VAL A 333 -15.51 14.57 29.68
CA VAL A 333 -14.43 14.62 28.66
C VAL A 333 -13.41 15.70 29.05
N ASN A 334 -13.87 16.91 29.36
CA ASN A 334 -12.98 18.00 29.79
C ASN A 334 -12.24 17.67 31.09
N ALA A 335 -12.89 17.01 32.06
CA ALA A 335 -12.23 16.58 33.29
C ALA A 335 -11.13 15.54 33.03
N THR A 336 -11.36 14.63 32.10
CA THR A 336 -10.39 13.60 31.72
C THR A 336 -9.22 14.20 30.94
N TRP A 337 -9.47 15.08 29.98
CA TRP A 337 -8.41 15.80 29.27
C TRP A 337 -7.54 16.64 30.19
N ARG A 338 -8.12 17.37 31.14
CA ARG A 338 -7.33 18.13 32.13
C ARG A 338 -6.34 17.27 32.90
N ARG A 339 -6.64 15.98 33.12
CA ARG A 339 -5.71 15.03 33.76
C ARG A 339 -4.55 14.69 32.81
N ILE A 340 -4.87 14.36 31.56
CA ILE A 340 -3.90 14.08 30.50
C ILE A 340 -2.99 15.28 30.27
N GLU A 341 -3.54 16.46 30.04
CA GLU A 341 -2.82 17.72 29.84
C GLU A 341 -1.87 18.03 30.98
N ARG A 342 -2.33 17.92 32.23
CA ARG A 342 -1.47 18.14 33.41
C ARG A 342 -0.31 17.16 33.47
N TRP A 343 -0.54 15.91 33.06
CA TRP A 343 0.51 14.91 33.02
C TRP A 343 1.50 15.20 31.89
N LEU A 344 1.01 15.45 30.67
CA LEU A 344 1.83 15.77 29.50
C LEU A 344 2.67 17.02 29.72
N ALA A 345 2.09 18.10 30.25
CA ALA A 345 2.82 19.34 30.51
C ALA A 345 4.00 19.17 31.49
N ARG A 346 3.94 18.15 32.37
CA ARG A 346 5.01 17.85 33.33
C ARG A 346 6.02 16.82 32.83
N HIS A 347 5.56 15.81 32.11
CA HIS A 347 6.38 14.64 31.79
C HIS A 347 6.68 14.50 30.30
N ALA A 348 5.83 14.99 29.41
CA ALA A 348 6.01 14.88 27.96
C ALA A 348 5.65 16.21 27.26
N PRO A 349 6.40 17.30 27.50
CA PRO A 349 6.04 18.63 27.02
C PRO A 349 6.04 18.73 25.48
N ALA A 350 6.87 17.96 24.77
CA ALA A 350 6.80 17.93 23.31
C ALA A 350 5.49 17.29 22.81
N THR A 351 4.98 16.25 23.47
CA THR A 351 3.64 15.71 23.19
C THR A 351 2.54 16.68 23.61
N TYR A 352 2.71 17.42 24.70
CA TYR A 352 1.74 18.45 25.10
C TYR A 352 1.58 19.52 24.01
N THR A 353 2.67 20.04 23.47
CA THR A 353 2.68 21.05 22.40
C THR A 353 2.13 20.50 21.08
N SER A 354 2.13 19.18 20.88
CA SER A 354 1.53 18.54 19.70
C SER A 354 -0.01 18.60 19.68
N LEU A 355 -0.66 18.82 20.84
CA LEU A 355 -2.12 18.90 20.91
C LEU A 355 -2.61 20.12 20.14
N ARG A 356 -3.51 19.90 19.18
CA ARG A 356 -4.02 20.99 18.35
C ARG A 356 -5.02 21.86 19.14
N PRO A 357 -5.20 23.13 18.73
CA PRO A 357 -6.31 23.94 19.22
C PRO A 357 -7.68 23.27 18.99
N PRO A 358 -8.73 23.72 19.66
CA PRO A 358 -10.10 23.25 19.44
C PRO A 358 -10.54 23.27 17.97
N ALA A 359 -11.24 22.22 17.54
CA ALA A 359 -11.93 22.22 16.25
C ALA A 359 -13.09 23.22 16.28
N THR A 360 -13.40 23.83 15.13
CA THR A 360 -14.60 24.66 15.03
C THR A 360 -15.85 23.78 14.99
N PRO A 361 -16.97 24.20 15.60
CA PRO A 361 -18.23 23.45 15.51
C PRO A 361 -18.70 23.25 14.07
N LEU A 362 -18.40 24.21 13.19
CA LEU A 362 -18.71 24.14 11.76
C LEU A 362 -17.90 23.06 11.04
N ALA A 363 -16.59 22.95 11.32
CA ALA A 363 -15.76 21.91 10.70
C ALA A 363 -16.26 20.50 11.06
N ILE A 364 -16.66 20.29 12.32
CA ILE A 364 -17.26 19.02 12.76
C ILE A 364 -18.58 18.79 12.00
N ALA A 365 -19.47 19.79 11.93
CA ALA A 365 -20.74 19.66 11.24
C ALA A 365 -20.59 19.37 9.73
N GLN A 366 -19.55 19.92 9.09
CA GLN A 366 -19.22 19.64 7.69
C GLN A 366 -18.71 18.19 7.51
N ALA A 367 -17.87 17.70 8.41
CA ALA A 367 -17.42 16.30 8.38
C ALA A 367 -18.59 15.33 8.58
N GLU A 368 -19.47 15.60 9.55
CA GLU A 368 -20.69 14.81 9.77
C GLU A 368 -21.63 14.79 8.57
N ALA A 369 -21.81 15.95 7.92
CA ALA A 369 -22.64 16.05 6.73
C ALA A 369 -22.04 15.28 5.55
N ALA A 370 -20.72 15.33 5.36
CA ALA A 370 -20.02 14.61 4.31
C ALA A 370 -20.05 13.09 4.51
N MET A 371 -19.80 12.64 5.75
CA MET A 371 -19.77 11.22 6.11
C MET A 371 -21.16 10.62 6.29
N GLY A 372 -22.21 11.43 6.31
CA GLY A 372 -23.57 10.98 6.65
C GLY A 372 -23.73 10.44 8.08
N ALA A 373 -22.70 10.59 8.92
CA ALA A 373 -22.64 10.06 10.28
C ALA A 373 -22.83 11.18 11.31
N ARG A 374 -23.25 10.81 12.52
CA ARG A 374 -23.26 11.73 13.67
C ARG A 374 -22.13 11.35 14.59
N PHE A 375 -21.26 12.29 14.90
CA PHE A 375 -20.18 12.05 15.85
C PHE A 375 -20.79 11.89 17.25
N PRO A 376 -20.44 10.80 17.97
CA PRO A 376 -20.83 10.63 19.36
C PRO A 376 -20.46 11.84 20.22
N ASP A 377 -21.28 12.15 21.22
CA ASP A 377 -21.11 13.35 22.06
C ASP A 377 -19.72 13.46 22.69
N ASP A 378 -19.12 12.34 23.06
CA ASP A 378 -17.80 12.28 23.68
C ASP A 378 -16.66 12.55 22.70
N LEU A 379 -16.70 11.96 21.50
CA LEU A 379 -15.76 12.29 20.43
C LEU A 379 -15.89 13.76 20.03
N ARG A 380 -17.12 14.27 19.85
CA ARG A 380 -17.35 15.70 19.55
C ARG A 380 -16.80 16.60 20.64
N ALA A 381 -17.11 16.32 21.91
CA ALA A 381 -16.62 17.13 23.04
C ALA A 381 -15.09 17.10 23.11
N SER A 382 -14.45 15.99 22.72
CA SER A 382 -13.00 15.90 22.64
C SER A 382 -12.44 16.78 21.52
N LEU A 383 -13.03 16.73 20.32
CA LEU A 383 -12.60 17.55 19.17
C LEU A 383 -12.79 19.05 19.42
N LEU A 384 -13.85 19.42 20.14
CA LEU A 384 -14.09 20.79 20.61
C LEU A 384 -13.11 21.25 21.71
N ARG A 385 -12.24 20.36 22.19
CA ARG A 385 -11.16 20.69 23.11
C ARG A 385 -9.80 20.67 22.43
N HIS A 386 -9.53 19.61 21.66
CA HIS A 386 -8.34 19.45 20.84
C HIS A 386 -8.74 18.84 19.51
N ASP A 387 -8.43 19.50 18.40
CA ASP A 387 -8.63 18.98 17.04
C ASP A 387 -7.59 17.89 16.69
N GLY A 388 -7.48 16.87 17.53
CA GLY A 388 -6.42 15.86 17.46
C GLY A 388 -5.06 16.39 17.88
N ALA A 389 -4.01 15.74 17.36
CA ALA A 389 -2.62 16.14 17.54
C ALA A 389 -1.92 16.37 16.19
N SER A 390 -0.75 17.01 16.20
CA SER A 390 0.17 16.93 15.06
C SER A 390 0.64 15.51 14.84
N ASP A 391 1.19 15.24 13.67
CA ASP A 391 1.69 13.90 13.34
C ASP A 391 2.76 13.48 14.35
N TRP A 392 2.73 12.21 14.78
CA TRP A 392 3.59 11.67 15.86
C TRP A 392 3.43 12.39 17.21
N GLY A 393 2.30 13.05 17.41
CA GLY A 393 1.92 13.75 18.63
C GLY A 393 1.23 12.83 19.64
N PHE A 394 0.22 13.34 20.34
CA PHE A 394 -0.52 12.55 21.32
C PHE A 394 -1.19 11.34 20.67
N SER A 395 -0.86 10.15 21.20
CA SER A 395 -1.38 8.86 20.75
C SER A 395 -2.10 8.11 21.86
N PHE A 396 -3.16 7.41 21.49
CA PHE A 396 -3.83 6.42 22.33
C PHE A 396 -3.02 5.12 22.35
N PRO A 397 -3.06 4.35 23.45
CA PRO A 397 -2.54 2.99 23.45
C PRO A 397 -3.36 2.10 22.48
N PRO A 398 -2.77 1.14 21.75
CA PRO A 398 -1.35 0.79 21.74
C PRO A 398 -0.42 1.81 21.07
N VAL A 399 -0.67 2.35 19.87
CA VAL A 399 0.06 3.50 19.29
C VAL A 399 -0.80 4.15 18.17
N TYR A 400 -1.89 4.83 18.53
CA TYR A 400 -2.79 5.47 17.56
C TYR A 400 -2.82 6.98 17.74
N THR A 401 -2.20 7.74 16.83
CA THR A 401 -2.14 9.20 16.91
C THR A 401 -3.52 9.81 16.73
N SER A 402 -3.93 10.71 17.63
CA SER A 402 -5.26 11.32 17.62
C SER A 402 -5.47 12.18 16.37
N MET A 403 -6.51 11.87 15.59
CA MET A 403 -6.82 12.56 14.34
C MET A 403 -7.53 13.91 14.57
N SER A 404 -7.22 14.88 13.72
CA SER A 404 -8.06 16.07 13.51
C SER A 404 -9.34 15.74 12.75
N VAL A 405 -10.37 16.59 12.82
CA VAL A 405 -11.60 16.47 12.03
C VAL A 405 -11.31 16.30 10.52
N ARG A 406 -10.30 17.02 10.01
CA ARG A 406 -9.84 16.86 8.62
C ARG A 406 -9.24 15.48 8.38
N GLY A 407 -8.42 14.99 9.33
CA GLY A 407 -7.85 13.65 9.30
C GLY A 407 -8.93 12.57 9.29
N ILE A 408 -9.91 12.67 10.19
CA ILE A 408 -11.07 11.76 10.27
C ILE A 408 -11.77 11.66 8.92
N ARG A 409 -12.10 12.81 8.30
CA ARG A 409 -12.77 12.82 7.00
C ARG A 409 -11.91 12.22 5.89
N ARG A 410 -10.61 12.53 5.86
CA ARG A 410 -9.68 12.03 4.83
C ARG A 410 -9.53 10.52 4.91
N ASP A 411 -9.32 10.00 6.13
CA ASP A 411 -9.16 8.57 6.39
C ASP A 411 -10.43 7.79 6.02
N TRP A 412 -11.59 8.31 6.45
CA TRP A 412 -12.89 7.77 6.06
C TRP A 412 -13.09 7.76 4.55
N GLN A 413 -12.73 8.84 3.85
CA GLN A 413 -12.88 8.92 2.40
C GLN A 413 -11.98 7.90 1.69
N ALA A 414 -10.72 7.78 2.09
CA ALA A 414 -9.79 6.83 1.50
C ALA A 414 -10.29 5.38 1.62
N ASN A 415 -10.75 4.98 2.81
CA ASN A 415 -11.32 3.65 3.00
C ASN A 415 -12.62 3.46 2.21
N CYS A 416 -13.43 4.52 2.13
CA CYS A 416 -14.67 4.47 1.36
C CYS A 416 -14.47 4.42 -0.15
N ASP A 417 -13.45 5.08 -0.70
CA ASP A 417 -13.13 5.00 -2.13
C ASP A 417 -12.81 3.54 -2.52
N ILE A 418 -12.00 2.86 -1.70
CA ILE A 418 -11.68 1.43 -1.88
C ILE A 418 -12.94 0.55 -1.76
N THR A 419 -13.79 0.80 -0.77
CA THR A 419 -15.04 0.03 -0.58
C THR A 419 -16.08 0.30 -1.67
N LEU A 420 -16.05 1.47 -2.32
CA LEU A 420 -16.97 1.78 -3.42
C LEU A 420 -16.57 1.12 -4.73
N ASP A 421 -15.28 0.78 -4.89
CA ASP A 421 -14.76 -0.01 -5.99
C ASP A 421 -15.07 -1.50 -5.84
N ASP A 422 -15.10 -2.00 -4.59
CA ASP A 422 -15.56 -3.35 -4.24
C ASP A 422 -16.51 -3.33 -3.01
N PRO A 423 -17.84 -3.24 -3.22
CA PRO A 423 -18.80 -3.18 -2.13
C PRO A 423 -18.86 -4.39 -1.19
N GLU A 424 -18.34 -5.56 -1.60
CA GLU A 424 -18.30 -6.73 -0.72
C GLU A 424 -17.39 -6.49 0.50
N LEU A 425 -16.38 -5.63 0.34
CA LEU A 425 -15.50 -5.14 1.41
C LEU A 425 -16.27 -4.48 2.56
N SER A 426 -17.47 -3.97 2.32
CA SER A 426 -18.29 -3.35 3.38
C SER A 426 -18.72 -4.29 4.50
N THR A 427 -18.65 -5.60 4.26
CA THR A 427 -19.07 -6.62 5.23
C THR A 427 -17.98 -7.01 6.22
N TYR A 428 -16.71 -6.80 5.88
CA TYR A 428 -15.58 -7.23 6.71
C TYR A 428 -14.40 -6.26 6.78
N TRP A 429 -14.18 -5.41 5.77
CA TRP A 429 -13.00 -4.57 5.65
C TRP A 429 -13.23 -3.12 6.09
N TRP A 430 -14.23 -2.42 5.55
CA TRP A 430 -14.60 -1.09 6.01
C TRP A 430 -16.05 -0.75 5.71
N HIS A 431 -16.78 -0.23 6.69
CA HIS A 431 -18.14 0.24 6.49
C HIS A 431 -18.21 1.75 6.73
N GLY A 432 -18.81 2.50 5.78
CA GLY A 432 -18.86 3.97 5.83
C GLY A 432 -19.66 4.58 6.99
N ARG A 433 -20.24 3.76 7.88
CA ARG A 433 -20.90 4.25 9.10
C ARG A 433 -19.89 4.50 10.24
N LEU A 434 -18.73 3.87 10.16
CA LEU A 434 -17.69 3.94 11.18
C LEU A 434 -16.95 5.27 11.10
N ILE A 435 -16.60 5.82 12.26
CA ILE A 435 -15.92 7.12 12.37
C ILE A 435 -14.49 6.87 12.85
N PRO A 436 -13.46 6.97 12.00
CA PRO A 436 -12.08 6.86 12.44
C PRO A 436 -11.74 8.06 13.36
N PHE A 437 -10.86 7.86 14.33
CA PHE A 437 -10.45 8.93 15.26
C PHE A 437 -8.98 8.86 15.70
N GLY A 438 -8.26 7.78 15.39
CA GLY A 438 -6.82 7.67 15.62
C GLY A 438 -6.18 6.80 14.55
N TYR A 439 -5.01 7.14 14.04
CA TYR A 439 -4.33 6.34 13.00
C TYR A 439 -3.06 5.70 13.55
N ASP A 440 -2.75 4.51 13.03
CA ASP A 440 -1.39 4.00 13.01
C ASP A 440 -0.72 4.43 11.70
N VAL A 441 0.61 4.50 11.71
CA VAL A 441 1.38 4.94 10.53
C VAL A 441 1.46 3.88 9.42
N THR A 442 0.79 2.74 9.62
CA THR A 442 0.78 1.59 8.71
C THR A 442 -0.53 1.47 7.91
N GLY A 443 -1.43 2.45 8.03
CA GLY A 443 -2.71 2.48 7.31
C GLY A 443 -3.89 1.90 8.08
N GLY A 444 -3.71 1.55 9.35
CA GLY A 444 -4.78 1.18 10.26
C GLY A 444 -5.28 2.35 11.10
N ASN A 445 -6.45 2.18 11.72
CA ASN A 445 -7.08 3.19 12.56
C ASN A 445 -7.84 2.60 13.75
N LEU A 446 -8.09 3.44 14.76
CA LEU A 446 -9.19 3.27 15.70
C LEU A 446 -10.42 3.96 15.16
N PHE A 447 -11.57 3.30 15.28
CA PHE A 447 -12.87 3.86 14.92
C PHE A 447 -13.87 3.77 16.06
N VAL A 448 -14.91 4.60 16.01
CA VAL A 448 -16.12 4.46 16.82
C VAL A 448 -17.31 4.14 15.92
N ASP A 449 -18.09 3.14 16.33
CA ASP A 449 -19.39 2.83 15.72
C ASP A 449 -20.46 3.74 16.37
N PRO A 450 -21.07 4.68 15.63
CA PRO A 450 -22.06 5.60 16.20
C PRO A 450 -23.36 4.92 16.63
N ASP A 451 -23.67 3.72 16.15
CA ASP A 451 -24.90 3.00 16.49
C ASP A 451 -24.78 2.31 17.86
N THR A 452 -23.58 1.83 18.19
CA THR A 452 -23.32 1.12 19.46
C THR A 452 -22.55 1.98 20.47
N GLY A 453 -21.90 3.04 20.01
CA GLY A 453 -20.95 3.85 20.77
C GLY A 453 -19.61 3.16 21.03
N ARG A 454 -19.43 1.89 20.65
CA ARG A 454 -18.21 1.11 20.92
C ARG A 454 -17.09 1.47 19.95
N THR A 455 -15.84 1.34 20.41
CA THR A 455 -14.67 1.46 19.54
C THR A 455 -14.27 0.12 18.94
N GLY A 456 -13.47 0.16 17.88
CA GLY A 456 -12.73 -0.98 17.34
C GLY A 456 -11.44 -0.50 16.69
N SER A 457 -10.68 -1.44 16.12
CA SER A 457 -9.54 -1.14 15.26
C SER A 457 -9.76 -1.67 13.86
N PHE A 458 -9.09 -1.06 12.90
CA PHE A 458 -9.07 -1.44 11.49
C PHE A 458 -7.61 -1.54 11.06
N HIS A 459 -7.28 -2.57 10.29
CA HIS A 459 -6.01 -2.67 9.59
C HIS A 459 -6.26 -2.97 8.12
N SER A 460 -5.50 -2.32 7.23
CA SER A 460 -5.65 -2.48 5.78
C SER A 460 -5.46 -3.92 5.31
N GLU A 461 -4.65 -4.71 6.02
CA GLU A 461 -4.27 -6.09 5.70
C GLU A 461 -5.40 -7.11 5.97
N ASP A 462 -6.16 -6.95 7.06
CA ASP A 462 -7.12 -7.96 7.54
C ASP A 462 -8.49 -7.42 7.96
N GLY A 463 -8.73 -6.10 7.86
CA GLY A 463 -10.06 -5.48 7.94
C GLY A 463 -10.48 -5.02 9.33
N LEU A 464 -11.78 -5.14 9.62
CA LEU A 464 -12.40 -4.65 10.86
C LEU A 464 -12.20 -5.60 12.03
N HIS A 465 -11.63 -5.09 13.11
CA HIS A 465 -11.51 -5.77 14.40
C HIS A 465 -12.52 -5.19 15.39
N THR A 466 -13.71 -5.79 15.37
CA THR A 466 -14.78 -5.53 16.33
C THR A 466 -14.82 -6.57 17.47
N GLY A 467 -13.83 -7.49 17.49
CA GLY A 467 -13.53 -8.48 18.55
C GLY A 467 -12.22 -8.16 19.30
N ASP A 468 -11.82 -9.02 20.26
CA ASP A 468 -10.74 -8.87 21.26
C ASP A 468 -9.61 -7.85 21.02
N GLY A 469 -9.11 -7.28 22.11
CA GLY A 469 -7.81 -6.60 22.10
C GLY A 469 -7.80 -5.12 21.71
N ASP A 470 -8.77 -4.55 20.97
CA ASP A 470 -8.82 -3.09 20.73
C ASP A 470 -10.15 -2.31 20.99
N ILE A 471 -11.10 -2.96 21.66
CA ILE A 471 -12.45 -2.42 21.91
C ILE A 471 -12.61 -1.71 23.25
N TRP A 472 -13.22 -0.54 23.23
CA TRP A 472 -13.67 0.20 24.41
C TRP A 472 -15.18 0.46 24.32
N PRO A 473 -15.90 0.54 25.45
CA PRO A 473 -17.34 0.84 25.45
C PRO A 473 -17.71 2.21 24.86
N SER A 474 -16.75 3.14 24.85
CA SER A 474 -16.88 4.46 24.23
C SER A 474 -15.52 5.13 24.06
N TYR A 475 -15.49 6.21 23.26
CA TYR A 475 -14.31 7.07 23.17
C TYR A 475 -13.92 7.64 24.54
N LEU A 476 -14.91 8.06 25.35
CA LEU A 476 -14.65 8.51 26.72
C LEU A 476 -14.06 7.41 27.61
N ALA A 477 -14.43 6.14 27.42
CA ALA A 477 -13.85 5.03 28.17
C ALA A 477 -12.37 4.83 27.83
N LEU A 478 -12.01 4.88 26.54
CA LEU A 478 -10.62 4.89 26.07
C LEU A 478 -9.84 6.07 26.67
N LEU A 479 -10.41 7.27 26.63
CA LEU A 479 -9.77 8.47 27.16
C LEU A 479 -9.52 8.36 28.68
N LYS A 480 -10.48 7.79 29.43
CA LYS A 480 -10.34 7.55 30.89
C LYS A 480 -9.25 6.53 31.20
N VAL A 481 -9.14 5.47 30.41
CA VAL A 481 -8.09 4.46 30.58
C VAL A 481 -6.72 5.05 30.25
N THR A 482 -6.62 5.81 29.17
CA THR A 482 -5.42 6.54 28.78
C THR A 482 -4.94 7.46 29.93
N ALA A 483 -5.85 8.26 30.51
CA ALA A 483 -5.52 9.12 31.65
C ALA A 483 -5.02 8.32 32.88
N ARG A 484 -5.65 7.17 33.19
CA ARG A 484 -5.24 6.32 34.31
C ARG A 484 -3.87 5.70 34.08
N ALA A 485 -3.61 5.23 32.87
CA ALA A 485 -2.34 4.62 32.50
C ALA A 485 -1.20 5.62 32.61
N LEU A 486 -1.37 6.84 32.09
CA LEU A 486 -0.39 7.92 32.23
C LEU A 486 -0.11 8.25 33.71
N GLU A 487 -1.14 8.44 34.52
CA GLU A 487 -0.98 8.81 35.93
C GLU A 487 -0.35 7.71 36.80
N ARG A 488 -0.58 6.42 36.48
CA ARG A 488 -0.12 5.28 37.29
C ARG A 488 1.08 4.53 36.71
N GLY A 489 1.43 4.77 35.46
CA GLY A 489 2.38 3.94 34.72
C GLY A 489 1.86 2.52 34.45
N GLU A 490 0.54 2.30 34.51
CA GLU A 490 -0.07 0.99 34.31
C GLU A 490 -0.11 0.62 32.82
N PRO A 491 0.17 -0.65 32.46
CA PRO A 491 0.08 -1.08 31.08
C PRO A 491 -1.37 -1.15 30.59
N VAL A 492 -1.63 -0.62 29.40
CA VAL A 492 -2.86 -0.84 28.64
C VAL A 492 -2.53 -1.86 27.57
N ARG A 493 -3.10 -3.07 27.73
CA ARG A 493 -2.94 -4.18 26.77
C ARG A 493 -1.49 -4.50 26.43
N GLY A 494 -0.68 -4.63 27.48
CA GLY A 494 0.74 -4.95 27.36
C GLY A 494 1.65 -3.76 27.05
N ARG A 495 1.10 -2.57 26.79
CA ARG A 495 1.89 -1.36 26.54
C ARG A 495 1.80 -0.35 27.67
N GLN A 496 2.95 0.09 28.17
CA GLN A 496 3.07 1.08 29.24
C GLN A 496 3.50 2.44 28.68
N PRO A 497 3.08 3.55 29.30
CA PRO A 497 3.55 4.86 28.90
C PRO A 497 5.05 4.99 29.20
N ARG A 498 5.79 5.49 28.22
CA ARG A 498 7.20 5.85 28.30
C ARG A 498 7.36 7.28 27.81
N VAL A 499 8.30 8.00 28.43
CA VAL A 499 8.69 9.32 27.94
C VAL A 499 10.11 9.21 27.43
N GLU A 500 10.31 9.54 26.16
CA GLU A 500 11.61 9.66 25.54
C GLU A 500 11.71 11.00 24.82
N LYS A 501 12.78 11.76 25.10
CA LYS A 501 13.01 13.10 24.52
C LYS A 501 11.76 13.98 24.58
N ASP A 502 11.15 14.07 25.77
CA ASP A 502 9.93 14.82 26.06
C ASP A 502 8.66 14.38 25.30
N ARG A 503 8.68 13.21 24.65
CA ARG A 503 7.52 12.64 23.96
C ARG A 503 7.00 11.40 24.66
N LEU A 504 5.67 11.32 24.75
CA LEU A 504 4.96 10.12 25.16
C LEU A 504 5.03 9.07 24.06
N ASP A 505 5.33 7.86 24.47
CA ASP A 505 5.30 6.66 23.66
C ASP A 505 4.68 5.50 24.47
N TRP A 506 4.28 4.43 23.79
CA TRP A 506 3.63 3.26 24.37
C TRP A 506 4.41 2.00 23.99
N ARG A 507 5.20 1.48 24.93
CA ARG A 507 6.13 0.35 24.71
C ARG A 507 5.70 -0.89 25.46
N TYR A 508 6.10 -2.06 24.96
CA TYR A 508 5.98 -3.28 25.74
C TYR A 508 6.79 -3.19 27.03
N LYS A 509 6.43 -4.01 28.02
CA LYS A 509 7.25 -4.14 29.22
C LYS A 509 8.50 -4.93 28.84
N ASP A 510 9.65 -4.27 28.96
CA ASP A 510 10.98 -4.91 28.84
C ASP A 510 11.13 -6.08 29.82
#